data_AF-A0AB38G6X7-F1
#
_entry.id   AF-A0AB38G6X7-F1
#
_cell.length_a   1.000
_cell.length_b   1.000
_cell.length_c   1.000
_cell.angle_alpha   90.00
_cell.angle_beta   90.00
_cell.angle_gamma   90.00
#
_symmetry.space_group_name_H-M   'P 1'
#
loop_
_entity.id
_entity.type
_entity.pdbx_description
1 polymer ?
#
loop_
_entity_poly.entity_id
_entity_poly.type
_entity_poly.pdbx_seq_one_letter_code
_entity_poly.pdbx_strand_id
1 'polypeptide(L)' 'MLCHEFGDSSKPIIIFLPGTMCHWYTNFAKVIPSLIEDFFVVVVSYTGFDMKGRSDYTSVLAEVEKIEVYIKHSY' A
#
# COMPACT_ATOMS: atom_id res chain seq x y z
N MET A 1 8.56 3.22 3.15
CA MET A 1 7.26 2.93 2.52
C MET A 1 7.51 2.14 1.25
N LEU A 2 6.68 1.13 1.01
CA LEU A 2 6.65 0.38 -0.22
C LEU A 2 5.20 0.24 -0.70
N CYS A 3 4.99 0.20 -2.01
CA CYS A 3 3.70 -0.13 -2.61
C CYS A 3 3.80 -1.51 -3.27
N HIS A 4 2.84 -2.37 -2.98
CA HIS A 4 2.70 -3.69 -3.60
C HIS A 4 1.56 -3.64 -4.61
N GLU A 5 1.84 -4.01 -5.85
CA GLU A 5 0.88 -3.91 -6.95
C GLU A 5 0.46 -5.30 -7.41
N PHE A 6 -0.83 -5.48 -7.67
CA PHE A 6 -1.42 -6.75 -8.08
C PHE A 6 -2.52 -6.54 -9.13
N GLY A 7 -2.63 -7.48 -10.05
CA GLY A 7 -3.66 -7.46 -11.11
C GLY A 7 -3.24 -6.68 -12.35
N ASP A 8 -4.24 -6.34 -13.16
CA ASP A 8 -4.09 -5.68 -14.46
C ASP A 8 -4.16 -4.16 -14.30
N SER A 9 -3.08 -3.44 -14.66
CA SER A 9 -2.97 -1.98 -14.54
C SER A 9 -3.87 -1.18 -15.48
N SER A 10 -4.56 -1.83 -16.42
CA SER A 10 -5.60 -1.19 -17.24
C SER A 10 -6.96 -1.05 -16.52
N LYS A 11 -7.15 -1.74 -15.39
CA LYS A 11 -8.39 -1.70 -14.59
C LYS A 11 -8.41 -0.51 -13.62
N PRO A 12 -9.59 -0.14 -13.09
CA PRO A 12 -9.68 0.88 -12.05
C PRO A 12 -8.80 0.56 -10.85
N ILE A 13 -8.10 1.57 -10.33
CA ILE A 13 -7.17 1.42 -9.21
C ILE A 13 -7.93 1.43 -7.89
N ILE A 14 -7.63 0.47 -7.01
CA ILE A 14 -8.03 0.50 -5.60
C ILE A 14 -6.78 0.49 -4.72
N ILE A 15 -6.70 1.45 -3.79
CA ILE A 15 -5.54 1.62 -2.90
C ILE A 15 -5.92 1.23 -1.47
N PHE A 16 -5.18 0.29 -0.90
CA PHE A 16 -5.34 -0.17 0.48
C PHE A 16 -4.32 0.49 1.39
N LEU A 17 -4.84 1.19 2.41
CA LEU A 17 -4.07 1.81 3.47
C LEU A 17 -4.22 0.99 4.75
N PRO A 18 -3.16 0.37 5.28
CA PRO A 18 -3.24 -0.37 6.54
C PRO A 18 -3.49 0.58 7.72
N GLY A 19 -3.98 0.01 8.83
CA GLY A 19 -3.97 0.71 10.11
C GLY A 19 -2.54 1.00 10.59
N THR A 20 -2.39 1.96 11.51
CA THR A 20 -1.09 2.24 12.14
C THR A 20 -0.56 0.99 12.83
N MET A 21 0.73 0.68 12.65
CA MET A 21 1.40 -0.51 13.22
C MET A 21 0.86 -1.85 12.70
N CYS A 22 0.09 -1.87 11.61
CA CYS A 22 -0.34 -3.10 10.96
C CYS A 22 0.57 -3.47 9.78
N HIS A 23 0.75 -4.77 9.56
CA HIS A 23 1.40 -5.28 8.36
C HIS A 23 0.35 -5.48 7.26
N TRP A 24 0.66 -5.07 6.03
CA TRP A 24 -0.29 -5.17 4.92
C TRP A 24 -0.75 -6.61 4.66
N TYR A 25 0.16 -7.57 4.77
CA TYR A 25 -0.10 -8.98 4.47
C TYR A 25 -1.18 -9.55 5.40
N THR A 26 -1.08 -9.29 6.71
CA THR A 26 -2.07 -9.78 7.69
C THR A 26 -3.43 -9.13 7.49
N ASN A 27 -3.47 -7.89 7.00
CA ASN A 27 -4.72 -7.15 6.80
C ASN A 27 -5.42 -7.52 5.49
N PHE A 28 -4.68 -7.69 4.39
CA PHE A 28 -5.25 -7.67 3.04
C PHE A 28 -4.98 -8.91 2.21
N ALA A 29 -3.99 -9.76 2.54
CA ALA A 29 -3.58 -10.86 1.66
C ALA A 29 -4.74 -11.81 1.28
N LYS A 30 -5.70 -12.02 2.19
CA LYS A 30 -6.85 -12.89 1.94
C LYS A 30 -7.84 -12.33 0.91
N VAL A 31 -7.97 -11.00 0.79
CA VAL A 31 -8.97 -10.37 -0.08
C VAL A 31 -8.42 -9.98 -1.46
N ILE A 32 -7.09 -9.81 -1.58
CA ILE A 32 -6.43 -9.43 -2.84
C ILE A 32 -6.82 -10.35 -4.01
N PRO A 33 -6.83 -11.69 -3.89
CA PRO A 33 -7.15 -12.58 -5.02
C PRO A 33 -8.52 -12.34 -5.64
N SER A 34 -9.53 -11.99 -4.84
CA SER A 34 -10.87 -11.69 -5.37
C SER A 34 -10.96 -10.29 -5.98
N LEU A 35 -10.16 -9.34 -5.49
CA LEU A 35 -10.21 -7.95 -5.96
C LEU A 35 -9.51 -7.73 -7.29
N ILE A 36 -8.46 -8.51 -7.59
CA ILE A 36 -7.73 -8.38 -8.87
C ILE A 36 -8.57 -8.78 -10.10
N GLU A 37 -9.72 -9.43 -9.89
CA GLU A 37 -10.71 -9.72 -10.94
C GLU A 37 -11.32 -8.43 -11.50
N ASP A 38 -11.47 -7.38 -10.69
CA ASP A 38 -12.13 -6.13 -11.08
C ASP A 38 -11.21 -4.90 -11.02
N PHE A 39 -10.15 -4.95 -10.22
CA PHE A 39 -9.31 -3.79 -9.92
C PHE A 39 -7.81 -4.04 -10.13
N PHE A 40 -7.09 -2.96 -10.40
CA PHE A 40 -5.66 -2.89 -10.14
C PHE A 40 -5.45 -2.58 -8.66
N VAL A 41 -4.94 -3.54 -7.90
CA VAL A 41 -4.86 -3.45 -6.44
C VAL A 41 -3.48 -2.96 -6.02
N VAL A 42 -3.44 -1.82 -5.32
CA VAL A 42 -2.21 -1.25 -4.75
C VAL A 42 -2.31 -1.30 -3.24
N VAL A 43 -1.35 -1.94 -2.57
CA VAL A 43 -1.32 -2.07 -1.11
C VAL A 43 -0.10 -1.37 -0.55
N VAL A 44 -0.33 -0.41 0.34
CA VAL A 44 0.75 0.38 0.94
C VAL A 44 1.31 -0.34 2.17
N SER A 45 2.62 -0.41 2.26
CA SER A 45 3.37 -0.77 3.45
C SER A 45 4.02 0.49 4.04
N TYR A 46 3.58 0.88 5.23
CA TYR A 46 4.14 2.04 5.92
C TYR A 46 5.60 1.82 6.30
N THR A 47 6.35 2.93 6.33
CA THR A 47 7.76 2.96 6.74
C THR A 47 7.92 2.35 8.13
N GLY A 48 8.87 1.43 8.29
CA GLY A 48 9.11 0.70 9.55
C GLY A 48 8.22 -0.54 9.74
N PHE A 49 7.22 -0.75 8.89
CA PHE A 49 6.30 -1.90 8.96
C PHE A 49 6.34 -2.80 7.72
N ASP A 50 7.33 -2.60 6.84
CA ASP A 50 7.52 -3.35 5.59
C ASP A 50 8.52 -4.53 5.71
N MET A 51 8.97 -4.83 6.94
CA MET A 51 9.98 -5.85 7.30
C MET A 51 11.34 -5.70 6.61
N LYS A 52 11.54 -4.70 5.75
CA LYS A 52 12.73 -4.51 4.92
C LYS A 52 13.59 -3.33 5.36
N GLY A 53 13.02 -2.35 6.08
CA GLY A 53 13.72 -1.13 6.47
C GLY A 53 14.18 -1.06 7.93
N ARG A 54 15.31 -0.35 8.16
CA ARG A 54 15.77 0.15 9.47
C ARG A 54 15.23 1.54 9.82
N SER A 55 14.32 2.07 9.00
CA SER A 55 13.78 3.42 9.13
C SER A 55 12.54 3.43 10.01
N ASP A 56 12.51 4.31 11.00
CA ASP A 56 11.42 4.42 11.95
C ASP A 56 10.22 5.17 11.38
N TYR A 57 9.03 4.74 11.80
CA TYR A 57 7.80 5.48 11.59
C TYR A 57 7.84 6.79 12.40
N THR A 58 7.52 7.92 11.75
CA THR A 58 7.55 9.23 12.40
C THR A 58 6.16 9.74 12.78
N SER A 59 5.25 9.85 11.80
CA SER A 59 3.88 10.28 12.02
C SER A 59 2.98 9.84 10.86
N VAL A 60 1.67 9.85 11.10
CA VAL A 60 0.69 9.55 10.04
C VAL A 60 0.73 10.58 8.92
N LEU A 61 0.95 11.85 9.24
CA LEU A 61 1.04 12.93 8.25
C LEU A 61 2.22 12.72 7.31
N ALA A 62 3.41 12.44 7.87
CA ALA A 62 4.61 12.18 7.07
C ALA A 62 4.48 10.94 6.19
N GLU A 63 3.75 9.90 6.63
CA GLU A 63 3.46 8.76 5.76
C GLU A 63 2.46 9.13 4.67
N VAL A 64 1.35 9.81 4.97
CA VAL A 64 0.37 10.20 3.95
C VAL A 64 0.96 11.13 2.89
N GLU A 65 1.85 12.05 3.26
CA GLU A 65 2.58 12.91 2.30
C GLU A 65 3.41 12.06 1.31
N LYS A 66 4.13 11.04 1.81
CA LYS A 66 4.86 10.11 0.94
C LYS A 66 3.93 9.31 0.02
N ILE A 67 2.76 8.89 0.52
CA ILE A 67 1.75 8.17 -0.29
C ILE A 67 1.23 9.08 -1.40
N GLU A 68 0.87 10.32 -1.07
CA GLU A 68 0.36 11.29 -2.04
C GLU A 68 1.41 11.59 -3.12
N VAL A 69 2.67 11.79 -2.72
CA VAL A 69 3.78 11.95 -3.66
C VAL A 69 3.92 10.72 -4.56
N TYR A 70 3.89 9.50 -4.01
CA TYR A 70 3.97 8.28 -4.82
C TYR A 70 2.84 8.21 -5.84
N ILE A 71 1.59 8.40 -5.41
CA ILE A 71 0.41 8.33 -6.27
C ILE A 71 0.54 9.30 -7.45
N LYS A 72 0.87 10.57 -7.18
CA LYS A 72 1.02 11.60 -8.24
C LYS A 72 2.11 11.32 -9.26
N HIS A 73 3.13 10.52 -8.91
CA HIS A 73 4.22 10.16 -9.82
C HIS A 73 3.97 8.85 -10.58
N SER A 74 3.19 7.93 -9.99
CA SER A 74 3.00 6.59 -10.52
C SER A 74 1.71 6.41 -11.33
N TYR A 75 0.67 7.21 -11.07
CA TYR A 75 -0.65 7.10 -11.70
C TYR A 75 -1.21 8.47 -12.09
#